data_AF-A0A353RLZ0-F1
#
_entry.id   AF-A0A353RLZ0-F1
#
_cell.length_a   1.000
_cell.length_b   1.000
_cell.length_c   1.000
_cell.angle_alpha   90.00
_cell.angle_beta   90.00
_cell.angle_gamma   90.00
#
_symmetry.space_group_name_H-M   'P 1'
#
loop_
_entity.id
_entity.type
_entity.pdbx_description
1 polymer ?
#
loop_
_entity_poly.entity_id
_entity_poly.type
_entity_poly.pdbx_seq_one_letter_code
_entity_poly.pdbx_strand_id
1 'polypeptide(L)'
;PISGKYRVTANLVLNWLRVEVLSGANYASLQPDGTGTIWVIGDQVGKPSYISNHVGWTPPNALCMAPVGNKKYQLTLVAGETVNTSEINFKFFHQ
;
A
#
# COMPACT_ATOMS: atom_id res chain seq x y z
N PRO A 1 -3.03 1.39 13.02
CA PRO A 1 -1.63 0.91 12.88
C PRO A 1 -1.15 0.31 14.20
N ILE A 2 -0.34 -0.75 14.14
CA ILE A 2 0.33 -1.31 15.32
C ILE A 2 1.69 -0.63 15.55
N SER A 3 2.23 -0.71 16.76
CA SER A 3 3.60 -0.28 17.06
C SER A 3 4.63 -0.98 16.17
N GLY A 4 5.67 -0.27 15.75
CA GLY A 4 6.72 -0.80 14.88
C GLY A 4 7.56 0.28 14.22
N LYS A 5 8.46 -0.12 13.32
CA LYS A 5 9.24 0.82 12.49
C LYS A 5 8.50 1.08 11.18
N TYR A 6 8.38 2.35 10.83
CA TYR A 6 7.74 2.78 9.60
C TYR A 6 8.58 3.85 8.90
N ARG A 7 8.53 3.88 7.58
CA ARG A 7 8.92 5.02 6.76
C ARG A 7 7.65 5.80 6.40
N VAL A 8 7.66 7.10 6.67
CA VAL A 8 6.59 8.00 6.24
C VAL A 8 7.18 8.99 5.25
N THR A 9 6.70 8.95 4.02
CA THR A 9 7.14 9.86 2.94
C THR A 9 6.00 10.81 2.61
N ALA A 10 6.26 12.11 2.69
CA ALA A 10 5.31 13.13 2.27
C ALA A 10 5.49 13.47 0.78
N ASN A 11 4.45 13.24 -0.01
CA ASN A 11 4.39 13.74 -1.38
C ASN A 11 3.59 15.04 -1.37
N LEU A 12 4.30 16.17 -1.38
CA LEU A 12 3.71 17.51 -1.27
C LEU A 12 3.03 17.97 -2.57
N VAL A 13 3.43 17.44 -3.72
CA VAL A 13 2.79 17.77 -5.01
C VAL A 13 1.37 17.21 -5.06
N LEU A 14 1.20 15.98 -4.55
CA LEU A 14 -0.07 15.28 -4.55
C LEU A 14 -0.79 15.34 -3.19
N ASN A 15 -0.25 16.04 -2.20
CA ASN A 15 -0.82 16.16 -0.85
C ASN A 15 -1.19 14.82 -0.19
N TRP A 16 -0.29 13.83 -0.22
CA TRP A 16 -0.54 12.55 0.44
C TRP A 16 0.70 11.98 1.13
N LEU A 17 0.45 11.08 2.08
CA LEU A 17 1.49 10.36 2.82
C LEU A 17 1.56 8.91 2.36
N ARG A 18 2.76 8.45 2.03
CA ARG A 18 3.08 7.03 1.87
C ARG A 18 3.63 6.51 3.20
N VAL A 19 3.03 5.44 3.73
CA VAL A 19 3.44 4.82 4.99
C VAL A 19 3.84 3.37 4.71
N GLU A 20 5.09 3.02 5.01
CA GLU A 20 5.67 1.73 4.65
C GLU A 20 6.25 1.05 5.90
N VAL A 21 5.90 -0.22 6.11
CA VAL A 21 6.39 -1.01 7.26
C VAL A 21 7.85 -1.41 7.03
N LEU A 22 8.70 -1.25 8.05
CA LEU A 22 10.11 -1.60 7.98
C LEU A 22 10.49 -2.76 8.91
N SER A 23 11.45 -3.57 8.46
CA SER A 23 12.24 -4.48 9.28
C SER A 23 13.70 -4.02 9.26
N GLY A 24 14.17 -3.45 10.38
CA GLY A 24 15.47 -2.79 10.42
C GLY A 24 15.49 -1.55 9.52
N ALA A 25 16.36 -1.54 8.51
CA ALA A 25 16.47 -0.49 7.48
C ALA A 25 15.71 -0.82 6.18
N ASN A 26 15.24 -2.06 6.04
CA ASN A 26 14.59 -2.58 4.83
C ASN A 26 13.07 -2.56 4.98
N TYR A 27 12.34 -2.69 3.88
CA TYR A 27 10.91 -2.97 3.93
C TYR A 27 10.65 -4.30 4.63
N ALA A 28 9.58 -4.37 5.41
CA ALA A 28 9.11 -5.63 5.95
C ALA A 28 8.64 -6.55 4.82
N SER A 29 8.63 -7.85 5.11
CA SER A 29 8.13 -8.94 4.26
C SER A 29 7.05 -9.71 5.00
N LEU A 30 6.13 -10.35 4.28
CA LEU A 30 5.18 -11.27 4.90
C LEU A 30 5.94 -12.47 5.49
N GLN A 31 5.75 -12.72 6.77
CA GLN A 31 6.41 -13.80 7.50
C GLN A 31 5.55 -15.08 7.50
N PRO A 32 6.16 -16.27 7.72
CA PRO A 32 5.42 -17.54 7.80
C PRO A 32 4.32 -17.57 8.87
N ASP A 33 4.45 -16.77 9.93
CA ASP A 33 3.45 -16.67 11.00
C ASP A 33 2.26 -15.74 10.65
N GLY A 34 2.30 -15.09 9.49
CA GLY A 34 1.31 -14.14 9.01
C GLY A 34 1.48 -12.70 9.52
N THR A 35 2.65 -12.36 10.09
CA THR A 35 3.02 -10.98 10.43
C THR A 35 3.81 -10.31 9.30
N GLY A 36 4.10 -9.00 9.40
CA GLY A 36 4.87 -8.26 8.41
C GLY A 36 4.02 -7.27 7.61
N THR A 37 4.09 -7.32 6.28
CA THR A 37 3.33 -6.42 5.39
C THR A 37 2.85 -7.13 4.14
N ILE A 38 1.74 -6.63 3.59
CA ILE A 38 1.21 -6.99 2.28
C ILE A 38 1.16 -5.71 1.44
N TRP A 39 1.27 -5.85 0.13
CA TRP A 39 1.28 -4.74 -0.81
C TRP A 39 0.18 -4.89 -1.86
N VAL A 40 -0.28 -3.77 -2.42
CA VAL A 40 -1.18 -3.72 -3.58
C VAL A 40 -0.40 -3.23 -4.80
N ILE A 41 -0.44 -4.01 -5.88
CA ILE A 41 0.16 -3.70 -7.18
C ILE A 41 -0.82 -3.99 -8.31
N GLY A 42 -0.78 -3.19 -9.37
CA GLY A 42 -1.61 -3.36 -10.56
C GLY A 42 -2.36 -2.10 -10.94
N ASP A 43 -3.25 -2.26 -11.90
CA ASP A 43 -3.95 -1.16 -12.53
C ASP A 43 -5.23 -0.76 -11.79
N GLN A 44 -5.79 0.40 -12.18
CA GLN A 44 -7.07 0.92 -11.68
C GLN A 44 -7.11 1.22 -10.17
N VAL A 45 -5.93 1.38 -9.56
CA VAL A 45 -5.77 1.74 -8.14
C VAL A 45 -4.62 2.73 -7.97
N GLY A 46 -4.76 3.67 -7.04
CA GLY A 46 -3.75 4.68 -6.75
C GLY A 46 -4.13 5.59 -5.60
N LYS A 47 -3.14 6.23 -4.97
CA LYS A 47 -3.36 7.24 -3.93
C LYS A 47 -2.51 8.47 -4.19
N PRO A 48 -3.07 9.69 -4.15
CA PRO A 48 -4.45 10.00 -3.82
C PRO A 48 -5.43 9.71 -4.96
N SER A 49 -4.95 9.40 -6.17
CA SER A 49 -5.83 9.14 -7.31
C SER A 49 -5.35 7.97 -8.16
N TYR A 50 -6.28 7.15 -8.64
CA TYR A 50 -5.97 6.03 -9.55
C TYR A 50 -5.63 6.49 -10.97
N ILE A 51 -5.91 7.75 -11.32
CA ILE A 51 -5.64 8.34 -12.64
C ILE A 51 -4.28 9.02 -12.66
N SER A 52 -4.05 9.94 -11.72
CA SER A 52 -2.86 10.80 -11.68
C SER A 52 -1.71 10.23 -10.87
N ASN A 53 -1.97 9.29 -9.96
CA ASN A 53 -0.93 8.56 -9.23
C ASN A 53 -1.22 7.05 -9.20
N HIS A 54 -1.43 6.54 -10.41
CA HIS A 54 -1.65 5.15 -10.72
C HIS A 54 -0.49 4.25 -10.25
N VAL A 55 -0.80 3.14 -9.58
CA VAL A 55 0.21 2.18 -9.09
C VAL A 55 0.86 1.42 -10.24
N GLY A 56 0.04 0.79 -11.09
CA GLY A 56 0.47 -0.08 -12.19
C GLY A 56 1.25 -1.32 -11.73
N TRP A 57 1.82 -2.05 -12.67
CA TRP A 57 2.63 -3.25 -12.41
C TRP A 57 4.10 -2.94 -12.08
N THR A 58 4.35 -1.83 -11.37
CA THR A 58 5.68 -1.34 -11.00
C THR A 58 5.88 -1.46 -9.48
N PRO A 59 6.67 -2.43 -8.97
CA PRO A 59 6.78 -2.69 -7.53
C PRO A 59 7.15 -1.47 -6.66
N PRO A 60 8.05 -0.56 -7.10
CA PRO A 60 8.33 0.67 -6.36
C PRO A 60 7.11 1.58 -6.11
N ASN A 61 6.05 1.49 -6.90
CA ASN A 61 4.84 2.30 -6.78
C ASN A 61 3.76 1.65 -5.90
N ALA A 62 3.97 0.40 -5.47
CA ALA A 62 2.97 -0.36 -4.73
C ALA A 62 2.49 0.33 -3.45
N LEU A 63 1.20 0.16 -3.14
CA LEU A 63 0.63 0.67 -1.89
C LEU A 63 0.87 -0.35 -0.77
N CYS A 64 1.49 0.10 0.30
CA CYS A 64 1.69 -0.71 1.50
C CYS A 64 0.36 -0.83 2.27
N MET A 65 -0.05 -2.06 2.60
CA MET A 65 -1.16 -2.32 3.51
C MET A 65 -0.60 -2.45 4.92
N ALA A 66 -0.70 -1.39 5.72
CA ALA A 66 -0.19 -1.43 7.09
C ALA A 66 -0.98 -2.43 7.96
N PRO A 67 -0.31 -3.21 8.82
CA PRO A 67 -0.97 -4.13 9.75
C PRO A 67 -1.77 -3.37 10.81
N VAL A 68 -2.96 -3.89 11.11
CA VAL A 68 -3.86 -3.40 12.16
C VAL A 68 -3.97 -4.35 13.35
N GLY A 69 -3.08 -5.35 13.43
CA GLY A 69 -3.03 -6.34 14.49
C GLY A 69 -3.73 -7.64 14.12
N ASN A 70 -3.49 -8.72 14.90
CA ASN A 70 -4.11 -10.04 14.70
C ASN A 70 -4.01 -10.56 13.26
N LYS A 71 -2.86 -10.34 12.59
CA LYS A 71 -2.61 -10.78 11.20
C LYS A 71 -3.59 -10.17 10.18
N LYS A 72 -4.16 -9.00 10.51
CA LYS A 72 -5.04 -8.22 9.63
C LYS A 72 -4.29 -7.03 9.06
N TYR A 73 -4.59 -6.74 7.80
CA TYR A 73 -4.00 -5.67 7.01
C TYR A 73 -5.13 -4.82 6.44
N GLN A 74 -4.94 -3.50 6.40
CA GLN A 74 -5.99 -2.60 5.95
C GLN A 74 -5.46 -1.58 4.94
N LEU A 75 -6.22 -1.41 3.86
CA LEU A 75 -6.12 -0.30 2.94
C LEU A 75 -7.52 0.25 2.72
N THR A 76 -7.69 1.57 2.85
CA THR A 76 -8.96 2.23 2.59
C THR A 76 -8.92 2.90 1.24
N LEU A 77 -9.90 2.61 0.38
CA LEU A 77 -10.04 3.19 -0.95
C LEU A 77 -11.39 3.91 -1.05
N VAL A 78 -11.38 5.05 -1.72
CA VAL A 78 -12.56 5.79 -2.16
C VAL A 78 -12.80 5.46 -3.64
N ALA A 79 -14.01 4.99 -3.95
CA ALA A 79 -14.42 4.63 -5.29
C ALA A 79 -14.54 5.88 -6.17
N GLY A 80 -14.04 5.82 -7.40
CA GLY A 80 -14.00 6.97 -8.33
C GLY A 80 -12.87 7.96 -8.06
N GLU A 81 -12.10 7.76 -6.99
CA GLU A 81 -10.97 8.62 -6.64
C GLU A 81 -9.67 7.80 -6.57
N THR A 82 -9.60 6.83 -5.66
CA THR A 82 -8.40 6.00 -5.43
C THR A 82 -8.50 4.59 -6.01
N VAL A 83 -9.69 4.22 -6.49
CA VAL A 83 -9.94 2.98 -7.22
C VAL A 83 -11.05 3.21 -8.25
N ASN A 84 -10.92 2.62 -9.43
CA ASN A 84 -11.92 2.73 -10.48
C ASN A 84 -13.21 1.97 -10.07
N THR A 85 -14.37 2.52 -10.41
CA THR A 85 -15.70 1.93 -10.11
C THR A 85 -16.14 0.87 -11.11
N SER A 86 -15.56 0.88 -12.31
CA SER A 86 -16.01 0.07 -13.45
C SER A 86 -15.07 -1.07 -13.78
N GLU A 87 -13.82 -1.01 -13.30
CA GLU A 87 -12.79 -2.02 -13.53
C GLU A 87 -11.92 -2.15 -12.30
N ILE A 88 -11.58 -3.39 -11.91
CA ILE A 88 -10.62 -3.66 -10.83
C ILE A 88 -9.58 -4.61 -11.40
N ASN A 89 -8.32 -4.17 -11.42
CA ASN A 89 -7.22 -4.97 -11.95
C ASN A 89 -5.94 -4.82 -11.12
N PHE A 90 -6.01 -5.16 -9.83
CA PHE A 90 -4.85 -5.22 -8.95
C PHE A 90 -4.76 -6.55 -8.22
N LYS A 91 -3.58 -6.82 -7.65
CA LYS A 91 -3.28 -8.00 -6.83
C LYS A 91 -2.69 -7.58 -5.50
N PHE A 92 -2.91 -8.43 -4.51
CA PHE A 92 -2.08 -8.44 -3.31
C PHE A 92 -0.78 -9.18 -3.62
N PHE A 93 0.35 -8.65 -3.19
CA PHE A 93 1.64 -9.32 -3.29
C PHE A 93 2.49 -9.10 -2.04
N HIS A 94 3.48 -9.96 -1.86
CA HIS A 94 4.52 -9.83 -0.84
C HIS A 94 5.86 -10.26 -1.44
N GLN A 95 6.95 -9.89 -0.78
CA GLN A 95 8.32 -10.30 -1.08
C GLN A 95 8.89 -11.04 0.13
#